data_AF-U5F7Y7-F1
#
_entry.id   AF-U5F7Y7-F1
#
_cell.length_a   1.000
_cell.length_b   1.000
_cell.length_c   1.000
_cell.angle_alpha   90.00
_cell.angle_beta   90.00
_cell.angle_gamma   90.00
#
_symmetry.space_group_name_H-M   'P 1'
#
loop_
_entity.id
_entity.type
_entity.pdbx_description
1 polymer ?
#
loop_
_entity_poly.entity_id
_entity_poly.type
_entity_poly.pdbx_seq_one_letter_code
_entity_poly.pdbx_strand_id
1 'polypeptide(L)'
;MRDSMMNSVDDVKLKNAIGEVYRPGSVIGNGGTADVIRFERETGLLLSKSGHIQKGVDMSKYFQKLLDSGTLSAKDTNVAIQILNDLKKALGGN
;
A
#
# COMPACT_ATOMS: atom_id res chain seq x y z
N MET A 1 -1.36 -14.53 0.45
CA MET A 1 -0.54 -13.45 1.07
C MET A 1 -1.41 -12.41 1.79
N ARG A 2 -2.43 -11.83 1.15
CA ARG A 2 -3.43 -10.94 1.77
C ARG A 2 -4.09 -11.53 3.04
N ASP A 3 -4.67 -12.73 2.96
CA ASP A 3 -5.37 -13.33 4.09
C ASP A 3 -4.44 -13.61 5.28
N SER A 4 -3.18 -13.96 5.00
CA SER A 4 -2.18 -14.16 6.05
C SER A 4 -1.79 -12.86 6.75
N MET A 5 -1.79 -11.72 6.04
CA MET A 5 -1.54 -10.40 6.64
C MET A 5 -2.77 -9.90 7.40
N MET A 6 -3.98 -10.06 6.86
CA MET A 6 -5.23 -9.66 7.52
C MET A 6 -5.51 -10.45 8.81
N ASN A 7 -5.10 -11.72 8.88
CA ASN A 7 -5.16 -12.51 10.12
C ASN A 7 -4.05 -12.19 11.11
N SER A 8 -3.01 -11.47 10.70
CA SER A 8 -1.85 -11.17 11.54
C SER A 8 -1.94 -9.84 12.28
N VAL A 9 -2.88 -8.98 11.87
CA VAL A 9 -3.10 -7.62 12.35
C VAL A 9 -4.35 -7.63 13.23
N ASP A 10 -4.31 -7.00 14.40
CA ASP A 10 -5.48 -6.87 15.26
C ASP A 10 -6.19 -5.53 15.08
N ASP A 11 -5.48 -4.49 14.60
CA ASP A 11 -6.02 -3.16 14.38
C ASP A 11 -6.98 -3.11 13.16
N VAL A 12 -8.22 -2.72 13.41
CA VAL A 12 -9.28 -2.65 12.39
C VAL A 12 -8.99 -1.58 11.33
N LYS A 13 -8.33 -0.46 11.70
CA LYS A 13 -7.95 0.59 10.74
C LYS A 13 -6.85 0.09 9.82
N LEU A 14 -5.88 -0.65 10.37
CA LEU A 14 -4.82 -1.25 9.57
C LEU A 14 -5.34 -2.36 8.65
N LYS A 15 -6.30 -3.19 9.11
CA LYS A 15 -7.00 -4.15 8.23
C LYS A 15 -7.69 -3.48 7.06
N ASN A 16 -8.40 -2.38 7.31
CA ASN A 16 -9.08 -1.62 6.25
C ASN A 16 -8.08 -1.02 5.26
N ALA A 17 -6.98 -0.42 5.76
CA ALA A 17 -5.93 0.12 4.91
C ALA A 17 -5.27 -0.95 4.04
N ILE A 18 -4.95 -2.12 4.61
CA ILE A 18 -4.43 -3.28 3.86
C ILE A 18 -5.41 -3.70 2.78
N GLY A 19 -6.71 -3.72 3.08
CA GLY A 19 -7.76 -4.06 2.12
C GLY A 19 -7.98 -3.02 1.01
N GLU A 20 -7.57 -1.77 1.20
CA GLU A 20 -7.57 -0.74 0.16
C GLU A 20 -6.33 -0.78 -0.74
N VAL A 21 -5.18 -1.13 -0.14
CA VAL A 21 -3.89 -1.30 -0.83
C VAL A 21 -3.94 -2.52 -1.70
N TYR A 22 -4.29 -3.66 -1.14
CA TYR A 22 -4.48 -4.92 -1.83
C TYR A 22 -5.96 -5.05 -2.15
N ARG A 23 -6.38 -5.12 -3.42
CA ARG A 23 -7.79 -5.39 -3.77
C ARG A 23 -7.96 -6.84 -4.25
N PRO A 24 -9.08 -7.52 -3.92
CA PRO A 24 -9.35 -8.85 -4.48
C PRO A 24 -9.48 -8.72 -6.00
N GLY A 25 -8.76 -9.55 -6.76
CA GLY A 25 -8.80 -9.54 -8.22
C GLY A 25 -7.82 -8.58 -8.91
N SER A 26 -6.84 -8.02 -8.19
CA SER A 26 -5.77 -7.26 -8.85
C SER A 26 -4.83 -8.21 -9.60
N VAL A 27 -4.64 -7.91 -10.89
CA VAL A 27 -3.98 -8.78 -11.89
C VAL A 27 -2.46 -8.58 -11.92
N ILE A 28 -1.92 -7.58 -11.21
CA ILE A 28 -0.50 -7.21 -11.26
C ILE A 28 0.15 -7.39 -9.88
N GLY A 29 1.15 -8.28 -9.82
CA GLY A 29 1.97 -8.54 -8.63
C GLY A 29 1.20 -9.14 -7.45
N ASN A 30 1.47 -8.66 -6.23
CA ASN A 30 0.79 -9.12 -5.01
C ASN A 30 -0.64 -8.56 -4.88
N GLY A 31 -1.08 -7.79 -5.87
CA GLY A 31 -2.40 -7.19 -5.95
C GLY A 31 -2.49 -5.79 -5.34
N GLY A 32 -1.34 -5.16 -5.08
CA GLY A 32 -1.20 -3.90 -4.37
C GLY A 32 -1.19 -2.65 -5.25
N THR A 33 -1.59 -1.51 -4.68
CA THR A 33 -1.52 -0.18 -5.32
C THR A 33 -0.08 0.18 -5.77
N ALA A 34 0.96 -0.32 -5.08
CA ALA A 34 2.36 -0.12 -5.47
C ALA A 34 2.74 -0.80 -6.79
N ASP A 35 2.28 -2.03 -7.03
CA ASP A 35 2.57 -2.77 -8.26
C ASP A 35 1.89 -2.15 -9.47
N VAL A 36 0.66 -1.64 -9.28
CA VAL A 36 -0.04 -0.86 -10.31
C VAL A 36 0.73 0.41 -10.65
N ILE A 37 1.23 1.15 -9.67
CA ILE A 37 2.02 2.37 -9.91
C ILE A 37 3.31 2.06 -10.67
N ARG A 38 4.00 0.96 -10.34
CA ARG A 38 5.19 0.53 -11.10
C ARG A 38 4.84 0.24 -12.55
N PHE A 39 3.79 -0.54 -12.77
CA PHE A 39 3.32 -0.86 -14.12
C PHE A 39 2.96 0.39 -14.92
N GLU A 40 2.18 1.31 -14.35
CA GLU A 40 1.80 2.56 -15.02
C GLU A 40 3.02 3.43 -15.36
N ARG A 41 4.04 3.44 -14.50
CA ARG A 41 5.30 4.18 -14.74
C ARG A 41 6.19 3.52 -15.78
N GLU A 42 6.32 2.20 -15.75
CA GLU A 42 7.16 1.44 -16.68
C GLU A 42 6.57 1.39 -18.08
N THR A 43 5.24 1.25 -18.18
CA THR A 43 4.55 1.10 -19.47
C THR A 43 3.99 2.42 -20.02
N GLY A 44 3.83 3.43 -19.17
CA GLY A 44 3.10 4.66 -19.52
C GLY A 44 1.58 4.47 -19.68
N LEU A 45 1.06 3.25 -19.46
CA LEU A 45 -0.35 2.93 -19.59
C LEU A 45 -1.05 3.11 -18.25
N LEU A 46 -1.96 4.09 -18.18
CA LEU A 46 -2.80 4.30 -17.00
C LEU A 46 -3.93 3.26 -16.95
N LEU A 47 -4.02 2.48 -15.86
CA LEU A 47 -5.09 1.50 -15.64
C LEU A 47 -6.38 2.15 -15.12
N SER A 48 -6.35 3.46 -14.86
CA SER A 48 -7.48 4.28 -14.45
C SER A 48 -7.43 5.63 -15.17
N LYS A 49 -8.59 6.29 -15.34
CA LYS A 49 -8.69 7.63 -15.95
C LYS A 49 -7.75 8.67 -15.33
N SER A 50 -7.44 8.52 -14.04
CA SER A 50 -6.60 9.45 -13.28
C SER A 50 -5.23 8.87 -12.93
N GLY A 51 -4.94 7.62 -13.33
CA GLY A 51 -3.81 6.85 -12.84
C GLY A 51 -3.92 6.48 -11.34
N HIS A 52 -2.92 5.77 -10.85
CA HIS A 52 -2.81 5.30 -9.47
C HIS A 52 -1.69 6.00 -8.69
N ILE A 53 -0.91 6.88 -9.33
CA ILE A 53 0.17 7.66 -8.68
C ILE A 53 -0.38 8.49 -7.52
N GLN A 54 -1.44 9.27 -7.75
CA GLN A 54 -2.04 10.12 -6.70
C GLN A 54 -2.52 9.27 -5.51
N LYS A 55 -3.17 8.13 -5.80
CA LYS A 55 -3.61 7.19 -4.77
C LYS A 55 -2.41 6.64 -3.97
N GLY A 56 -1.29 6.33 -4.62
CA GLY A 56 -0.06 5.93 -3.94
C GLY A 56 0.51 7.00 -3.03
N VAL A 57 0.50 8.27 -3.45
CA VAL A 57 0.94 9.41 -2.63
C VAL A 57 0.06 9.57 -1.40
N ASP A 58 -1.26 9.54 -1.58
CA ASP A 58 -2.22 9.69 -0.48
C ASP A 58 -2.08 8.55 0.54
N MET A 59 -1.90 7.33 0.04
CA MET A 59 -1.71 6.15 0.87
C MET A 59 -0.37 6.18 1.60
N SER A 60 0.71 6.66 0.96
CA SER A 60 2.01 6.87 1.63
C SER A 60 1.90 7.86 2.78
N LYS A 61 1.18 8.97 2.59
CA LYS A 61 0.91 9.95 3.65
C LYS A 61 0.08 9.35 4.78
N TYR A 62 -0.89 8.51 4.46
CA TYR A 62 -1.72 7.82 5.45
C TYR A 62 -0.87 6.86 6.31
N PHE A 63 -0.06 6.00 5.70
CA PHE A 63 0.82 5.09 6.44
C PHE A 63 1.88 5.83 7.26
N GLN A 64 2.44 6.92 6.74
CA GLN A 64 3.35 7.77 7.51
C GLN A 64 2.65 8.33 8.77
N LYS A 65 1.46 8.91 8.62
CA LYS A 65 0.68 9.41 9.77
C LYS A 65 0.31 8.31 10.77
N LEU A 66 0.04 7.10 10.29
CA LEU A 66 -0.32 5.96 11.13
C LEU A 66 0.89 5.41 11.90
N LEU A 67 2.09 5.51 11.33
CA LEU A 67 3.33 5.22 12.04
C LEU A 67 3.63 6.32 13.08
N ASP A 68 3.47 7.58 12.68
CA ASP A 68 3.71 8.74 13.54
C ASP A 68 2.72 8.80 14.71
N SER A 69 1.51 8.22 14.58
CA SER A 69 0.53 8.19 15.66
C SER A 69 0.92 7.27 16.83
N GLY A 70 1.90 6.37 16.63
CA GLY A 70 2.39 5.47 17.68
C GLY A 70 1.34 4.49 18.23
N THR A 71 0.20 4.36 17.56
CA THR A 71 -0.93 3.52 17.98
C THR A 71 -0.80 2.07 17.52
N LEU A 72 0.14 1.78 16.62
CA LEU A 72 0.35 0.46 16.04
C LEU A 72 1.18 -0.43 16.97
N SER A 73 0.86 -1.72 17.00
CA SER A 73 1.70 -2.73 17.65
C SER A 73 3.05 -2.85 16.93
N ALA A 74 4.08 -3.39 17.60
CA ALA A 74 5.40 -3.58 16.98
C ALA A 74 5.35 -4.39 15.66
N LYS A 75 4.42 -5.34 15.58
CA LYS A 75 4.18 -6.15 14.38
C LYS A 75 3.54 -5.33 13.26
N ASP A 76 2.52 -4.56 13.60
CA ASP A 76 1.79 -3.69 12.67
C ASP A 76 2.66 -2.56 12.13
N THR A 77 3.50 -1.99 12.98
CA THR A 77 4.51 -0.99 12.62
C THR A 77 5.46 -1.53 11.57
N ASN A 78 5.96 -2.76 11.73
CA ASN A 78 6.83 -3.39 10.73
C ASN A 78 6.13 -3.58 9.37
N VAL A 79 4.85 -3.99 9.38
CA VAL A 79 4.06 -4.15 8.15
C VAL A 79 3.84 -2.79 7.47
N ALA A 80 3.45 -1.77 8.24
CA ALA A 80 3.23 -0.42 7.73
C ALA A 80 4.51 0.21 7.16
N ILE A 81 5.68 0.00 7.79
CA ILE A 81 6.98 0.43 7.26
C ILE A 81 7.29 -0.27 5.93
N GLN A 82 7.06 -1.58 5.82
CA GLN A 82 7.28 -2.31 4.57
C GLN A 82 6.39 -1.77 3.44
N ILE A 83 5.10 -1.54 3.71
CA ILE A 83 4.16 -1.00 2.72
C ILE A 83 4.56 0.44 2.33
N LEU A 84 4.92 1.29 3.29
CA LEU A 84 5.34 2.66 3.03
C LEU A 84 6.59 2.71 2.15
N ASN A 85 7.58 1.87 2.45
CA ASN A 85 8.80 1.78 1.64
C ASN A 85 8.50 1.27 0.23
N ASP A 86 7.59 0.31 0.10
CA ASP A 86 7.18 -0.23 -1.20
C ASP A 86 6.47 0.83 -2.06
N LEU A 87 5.55 1.59 -1.45
CA LEU A 87 4.87 2.72 -2.09
C LEU A 87 5.86 3.83 -2.49
N LYS A 88 6.80 4.21 -1.62
CA LYS A 88 7.84 5.21 -1.92
C LYS A 88 8.69 4.78 -3.11
N LYS A 89 9.15 3.52 -3.14
CA LYS A 89 9.90 2.96 -4.29
C LYS A 89 9.07 2.97 -5.57
N ALA A 90 7.81 2.55 -5.50
CA ALA A 90 6.90 2.57 -6.64
C ALA A 90 6.70 3.99 -7.20
N LEU A 91 6.57 4.98 -6.31
CA LEU A 91 6.46 6.40 -6.68
C LEU A 91 7.77 7.01 -7.20
N GLY A 92 8.90 6.30 -7.08
CA GLY A 92 10.21 6.77 -7.54
C GLY A 92 11.01 7.53 -6.50
N GLY A 93 10.67 7.39 -5.22
CA GLY A 93 11.54 7.80 -4.12
C GLY A 93 12.74 6.85 -4.00
N ASN A 94 13.94 7.43 -3.97
CA ASN A 94 15.19 6.74 -3.64
C ASN A 94 15.29 6.44 -2.14
#